data_AF-A0AAD2FHF5-F1
#
_entry.id   AF-A0AAD2FHF5-F1
#
_cell.length_a   1.000
_cell.length_b   1.000
_cell.length_c   1.000
_cell.angle_alpha   90.00
_cell.angle_beta   90.00
_cell.angle_gamma   90.00
#
_symmetry.space_group_name_H-M   'P 1'
#
loop_
_entity.id
_entity.type
_entity.pdbx_description
1 polymer ?
#
loop_
_entity_poly.entity_id
_entity_poly.type
_entity_poly.pdbx_seq_one_letter_code
_entity_poly.pdbx_strand_id
1 'polypeptide(L)'
;MASFDLTNSMATPTGSMPPKLRWICLQGTRSLWIWGEEPQCQKITKSSESNLSMPLNIVTYVLPNKTKPSCLLTDQSVVGIIHYLLNGNPINFFSKEQSTVETATCGSEFVATQTCVKQISDLQQTLRYLGVPIKGQSYMFGDNECVVNSSSRPEARLHKGHVALSFNRVREAVACNMLSFIHIDGVLNPADILSKHRGHQQIWPLLRTLMLVW
;
A
#
# COMPACT_ATOMS: atom_id res chain seq x y z
N MET A 1 -25.60 46.00 37.04
CA MET A 1 -25.88 45.52 35.67
C MET A 1 -25.60 46.67 34.73
N ALA A 2 -24.41 46.69 34.14
CA ALA A 2 -24.02 47.69 33.16
C ALA A 2 -23.39 46.93 31.99
N SER A 3 -24.10 46.92 30.86
CA SER A 3 -23.62 46.46 29.57
C SER A 3 -22.52 47.40 29.08
N PHE A 4 -21.46 46.86 28.50
CA PHE A 4 -20.45 47.61 27.76
C PHE A 4 -20.28 46.95 26.39
N ASP A 5 -20.92 47.54 25.39
CA ASP A 5 -20.51 47.42 23.99
C ASP A 5 -19.43 48.46 23.73
N LEU A 6 -18.32 48.08 23.10
CA LEU A 6 -17.53 48.99 22.26
C LEU A 6 -16.91 48.25 21.08
N THR A 7 -17.14 48.88 19.93
CA THR A 7 -16.70 48.61 18.58
C THR A 7 -15.22 48.89 18.32
N ASN A 8 -14.69 48.20 17.30
CA ASN A 8 -13.59 48.57 16.38
C ASN A 8 -12.12 48.59 16.84
N SER A 9 -11.34 47.70 16.22
CA SER A 9 -9.96 47.98 15.78
C SER A 9 -9.63 47.09 14.58
N MET A 10 -9.55 47.71 13.40
CA MET A 10 -9.01 47.09 12.18
C MET A 10 -7.49 46.93 12.33
N ALA A 11 -7.00 45.71 12.11
CA ALA A 11 -5.64 45.47 11.64
C ALA A 11 -5.68 44.38 10.59
N THR A 12 -5.48 44.74 9.32
CA THR A 12 -5.21 43.81 8.23
C THR A 12 -3.73 43.46 8.21
N PRO A 13 -3.32 42.18 8.28
CA PRO A 13 -2.06 41.74 7.72
C PRO A 13 -2.31 41.19 6.32
N THR A 14 -1.82 41.93 5.33
CA THR A 14 -1.56 41.46 3.97
C THR A 14 -0.67 40.20 4.02
N GLY A 15 -1.16 39.09 3.46
CA GLY A 15 -0.37 37.88 3.32
C GLY A 15 -1.22 36.72 2.80
N SER A 16 -1.19 36.51 1.48
CA SER A 16 -1.81 35.35 0.83
C SER A 16 -1.12 34.05 1.23
N MET A 17 -1.86 33.12 1.87
CA MET A 17 -1.47 31.71 2.03
C MET A 17 -2.50 30.78 1.34
N PRO A 18 -2.05 29.65 0.76
CA PRO A 18 -2.83 28.91 -0.24
C PRO A 18 -3.91 27.99 0.37
N PRO A 19 -4.99 27.66 -0.39
CA PRO A 19 -6.09 26.86 0.10
C PRO A 19 -5.86 25.37 -0.19
N LYS A 20 -5.60 24.54 0.83
CA LYS A 20 -5.81 23.09 0.75
C LYS A 20 -6.21 22.52 2.12
N LEU A 21 -7.45 22.75 2.51
CA LEU A 21 -8.14 21.95 3.51
C LEU A 21 -9.50 21.60 2.93
N ARG A 22 -9.66 20.35 2.48
CA ARG A 22 -10.96 19.83 2.03
C ARG A 22 -11.49 18.89 3.10
N TRP A 23 -12.64 19.23 3.66
CA TRP A 23 -13.38 18.36 4.57
C TRP A 23 -13.93 17.15 3.82
N ILE A 24 -13.69 15.94 4.34
CA ILE A 24 -14.47 14.76 3.95
C ILE A 24 -15.35 14.39 5.14
N CYS A 25 -16.65 14.68 5.01
CA CYS A 25 -17.66 14.27 5.98
C CYS A 25 -17.97 12.79 5.77
N LEU A 26 -17.44 11.91 6.63
CA LEU A 26 -17.95 10.54 6.77
C LEU A 26 -19.10 10.57 7.79
N GLN A 27 -20.33 10.47 7.28
CA GLN A 27 -21.53 10.34 8.10
C GLN A 27 -21.46 9.05 8.94
N GLY A 28 -21.51 9.22 10.26
CA GLY A 28 -22.16 8.31 11.19
C GLY A 28 -21.37 7.11 11.70
N THR A 29 -20.46 7.31 12.67
CA THR A 29 -20.61 6.85 14.08
C THR A 29 -19.35 7.16 14.90
N ARG A 30 -19.56 8.02 15.91
CA ARG A 30 -18.81 8.31 17.14
C ARG A 30 -17.35 7.83 17.31
N SER A 31 -16.49 8.87 17.37
CA SER A 31 -15.40 9.09 18.35
C SER A 31 -14.17 8.19 18.35
N LEU A 32 -13.21 8.53 17.48
CA LEU A 32 -11.79 8.55 17.83
C LEU A 32 -11.10 9.67 17.04
N TRP A 33 -10.82 10.78 17.71
CA TRP A 33 -10.11 11.92 17.12
C TRP A 33 -8.62 11.68 17.31
N ILE A 34 -7.92 11.21 16.28
CA ILE A 34 -6.46 11.25 16.25
C ILE A 34 -6.10 12.40 15.33
N TRP A 35 -5.56 13.46 15.91
CA TRP A 35 -4.81 14.47 15.18
C TRP A 35 -3.62 13.78 14.53
N GLY A 36 -3.66 13.62 13.21
CA GLY A 36 -2.50 13.29 12.40
C GLY A 36 -2.39 14.38 11.35
N GLU A 37 -1.29 15.12 11.36
CA GLU A 37 -0.89 15.82 10.15
C GLU A 37 -0.91 14.81 9.00
N GLU A 38 -1.40 15.23 7.83
CA GLU A 38 -1.07 14.56 6.57
C GLU A 38 0.43 14.24 6.66
N PRO A 39 0.90 13.00 6.43
CA PRO A 39 2.33 12.72 6.52
C PRO A 39 3.00 13.59 5.47
N GLN A 40 3.41 14.79 5.87
CA GLN A 40 4.14 15.70 5.02
C GLN A 40 5.42 14.95 4.80
N CYS A 41 5.57 14.46 3.58
CA CYS A 41 6.82 13.97 3.06
C CYS A 41 7.81 15.11 3.29
N GLN A 42 8.56 15.04 4.40
CA GLN A 42 9.56 16.04 4.76
C GLN A 42 10.39 16.25 3.51
N LYS A 43 10.40 17.49 2.99
CA LYS A 43 11.28 17.85 1.90
C LYS A 43 12.68 17.83 2.47
N ILE A 44 13.33 16.67 2.40
CA ILE A 44 14.75 16.54 2.71
C ILE A 44 15.48 17.54 1.83
N THR A 45 16.23 18.43 2.48
CA THR A 45 17.04 19.47 1.85
C THR A 45 17.94 18.87 0.78
N LYS A 46 17.91 19.45 -0.42
CA LYS A 46 18.79 19.10 -1.54
C LYS A 46 20.25 19.40 -1.16
N SER A 47 21.02 18.41 -0.73
CA SER A 47 22.46 18.61 -0.50
C SER A 47 23.36 17.45 -0.94
N SER A 48 22.94 16.64 -1.91
CA SER A 48 23.85 15.74 -2.65
C SER A 48 23.28 15.36 -4.03
N GLU A 49 23.15 16.34 -4.91
CA GLU A 49 22.89 16.09 -6.34
C GLU A 49 24.19 15.65 -7.04
N SER A 50 24.37 14.33 -7.18
CA SER A 50 25.14 13.59 -8.21
C SER A 50 25.41 12.19 -7.63
N ASN A 51 24.53 11.20 -7.80
CA ASN A 51 24.70 10.18 -8.86
C ASN A 51 23.48 9.23 -8.97
N LEU A 52 22.33 9.55 -8.37
CA LEU A 52 21.11 8.74 -8.44
C LEU A 52 19.97 9.57 -9.07
N SER A 53 20.18 10.01 -10.31
CA SER A 53 19.29 10.96 -11.01
C SER A 53 18.02 10.33 -11.59
N MET A 54 17.86 9.01 -11.48
CA MET A 54 16.68 8.33 -12.01
C MET A 54 15.62 8.20 -10.91
N PRO A 55 14.45 8.83 -11.09
CA PRO A 55 13.36 8.64 -10.16
C PRO A 55 12.90 7.19 -10.16
N LEU A 56 12.80 6.60 -8.97
CA LEU A 56 12.36 5.23 -8.81
C LEU A 56 10.90 5.20 -8.38
N ASN A 57 10.12 4.36 -9.05
CA ASN A 57 8.83 3.92 -8.52
C ASN A 57 8.97 2.45 -8.13
N ILE A 58 8.27 2.06 -7.07
CA ILE A 58 8.26 0.70 -6.56
C ILE A 58 7.07 -0.01 -7.17
N VAL A 59 7.32 -1.17 -7.77
CA VAL A 59 6.30 -2.06 -8.30
C VAL A 59 6.29 -3.32 -7.44
N THR A 60 5.15 -3.63 -6.85
CA THR A 60 5.03 -4.77 -5.95
C THR A 60 3.95 -5.72 -6.42
N TYR A 61 4.29 -7.00 -6.48
CA TYR A 61 3.35 -8.08 -6.76
C TYR A 61 3.00 -8.78 -5.45
N VAL A 62 1.71 -8.95 -5.19
CA VAL A 62 1.19 -9.62 -4.00
C VAL A 62 0.40 -10.83 -4.44
N LEU A 63 0.64 -11.94 -3.75
CA LEU A 63 -0.22 -13.11 -3.86
C LEU A 63 -0.27 -13.89 -2.56
N PRO A 64 -1.47 -14.18 -2.05
CA PRO A 64 -1.65 -15.12 -0.96
C PRO A 64 -2.43 -16.33 -1.44
N ASN A 65 -1.82 -17.49 -1.31
CA ASN A 65 -2.41 -18.73 -1.78
C ASN A 65 -2.82 -19.64 -0.62
N LYS A 66 -3.94 -20.35 -0.80
CA LYS A 66 -4.46 -21.35 0.13
C LYS A 66 -3.88 -22.76 -0.05
N THR A 67 -3.21 -23.06 -1.15
CA THR A 67 -2.89 -24.45 -1.53
C THR A 67 -1.39 -24.72 -1.62
N LYS A 68 -0.80 -25.16 -0.50
CA LYS A 68 0.54 -25.77 -0.47
C LYS A 68 0.43 -27.18 0.14
N PRO A 69 1.20 -28.18 -0.33
CA PRO A 69 1.21 -29.50 0.30
C PRO A 69 1.82 -29.49 1.72
N SER A 70 2.64 -28.50 2.07
CA SER A 70 3.22 -28.37 3.43
C SER A 70 2.22 -27.88 4.48
N CYS A 71 1.11 -27.24 4.07
CA CYS A 71 0.13 -26.68 4.99
C CYS A 71 -1.07 -27.61 5.28
N LEU A 72 -1.00 -28.89 4.88
CA LEU A 72 -2.01 -29.91 5.19
C LEU A 72 -2.19 -30.16 6.71
N LEU A 73 -1.22 -29.74 7.53
CA LEU A 73 -1.26 -29.88 8.99
C LEU A 73 -1.78 -28.63 9.72
N THR A 74 -1.66 -27.45 9.10
CA THR A 74 -1.89 -26.15 9.79
C THR A 74 -3.03 -25.33 9.15
N ASP A 75 -3.52 -25.70 7.96
CA ASP A 75 -4.55 -24.98 7.18
C ASP A 75 -4.26 -23.47 6.95
N GLN A 76 -3.00 -23.06 7.11
CA GLN A 76 -2.56 -21.67 6.94
C GLN A 76 -2.22 -21.38 5.49
N SER A 77 -2.62 -20.19 5.03
CA SER A 77 -2.28 -19.70 3.70
C SER A 77 -0.85 -19.16 3.67
N VAL A 78 -0.17 -19.28 2.53
CA VAL A 78 1.18 -18.73 2.33
C VAL A 78 1.11 -17.47 1.50
N VAL A 79 1.75 -16.40 1.98
CA VAL A 79 1.88 -15.13 1.28
C VAL A 79 3.22 -15.07 0.58
N GLY A 80 3.20 -14.76 -0.72
CA GLY A 80 4.35 -14.35 -1.52
C GLY A 80 4.24 -12.87 -1.90
N ILE A 81 5.28 -12.10 -1.65
CA ILE A 81 5.40 -10.70 -2.06
C ILE A 81 6.75 -10.51 -2.76
N ILE A 82 6.74 -9.85 -3.91
CA ILE A 82 7.97 -9.49 -4.63
C ILE A 82 7.95 -7.99 -4.90
N HIS A 83 9.00 -7.29 -4.47
CA HIS A 83 9.21 -5.88 -4.74
C HIS A 83 10.24 -5.70 -5.86
N TYR A 84 9.87 -4.93 -6.87
CA TYR A 84 10.73 -4.52 -7.98
C TYR A 84 10.92 -3.01 -7.97
N LEU A 85 12.10 -2.58 -8.41
CA LEU A 85 12.30 -1.23 -8.91
C LEU A 85 11.83 -1.14 -10.36
N LEU A 86 11.37 0.04 -10.77
CA LEU A 86 11.07 0.32 -12.17
C LEU A 86 12.23 0.07 -13.15
N ASN A 87 13.45 0.01 -12.65
CA ASN A 87 14.62 -0.41 -13.45
C ASN A 87 14.66 -1.93 -13.68
N GLY A 88 13.57 -2.65 -13.36
CA GLY A 88 13.38 -4.08 -13.54
C GLY A 88 14.18 -4.98 -12.58
N ASN A 89 14.88 -4.40 -11.61
CA ASN A 89 15.63 -5.16 -10.62
C ASN A 89 14.76 -5.55 -9.42
N PRO A 90 14.69 -6.84 -9.05
CA PRO A 90 14.05 -7.25 -7.81
C PRO A 90 14.87 -6.74 -6.61
N ILE A 91 14.22 -6.07 -5.66
CA ILE A 91 14.87 -5.58 -4.43
C ILE A 91 14.78 -6.63 -3.33
N ASN A 92 13.57 -7.12 -3.10
CA ASN A 92 13.25 -7.95 -1.96
C ASN A 92 12.11 -8.90 -2.29
N PHE A 93 12.20 -10.11 -1.74
CA PHE A 93 11.18 -11.13 -1.82
C PHE A 93 10.80 -11.57 -0.40
N PHE A 94 9.52 -11.81 -0.19
CA PHE A 94 9.00 -12.23 1.10
C PHE A 94 8.06 -13.41 0.90
N SER A 95 8.31 -14.50 1.63
CA SER A 95 7.44 -15.67 1.67
C SER A 95 7.21 -16.07 3.11
N LYS A 96 5.96 -15.98 3.57
CA LYS A 96 5.61 -16.34 4.95
C LYS A 96 4.21 -16.93 5.04
N GLU A 97 4.05 -17.91 5.92
CA GLU A 97 2.73 -18.43 6.30
C GLU A 97 1.97 -17.39 7.14
N GLN A 98 0.68 -17.23 6.87
CA GLN A 98 -0.18 -16.34 7.62
C GLN A 98 -0.41 -16.89 9.02
N SER A 99 -0.26 -16.04 10.03
CA SER A 99 -0.52 -16.43 11.42
C SER A 99 -2.00 -16.71 11.69
N THR A 100 -2.90 -16.16 10.86
CA THR A 100 -4.34 -16.35 10.97
C THR A 100 -4.85 -17.28 9.89
N VAL A 101 -5.68 -18.25 10.28
CA VAL A 101 -6.38 -19.12 9.34
C VAL A 101 -7.67 -18.40 8.92
N GLU A 102 -7.73 -18.01 7.66
CA GLU A 102 -8.88 -17.30 7.10
C GLU A 102 -9.79 -18.27 6.35
N THR A 103 -11.08 -18.28 6.68
CA THR A 103 -12.04 -19.18 6.03
C THR A 103 -12.32 -18.75 4.58
N ALA A 104 -12.22 -17.45 4.28
CA ALA A 104 -12.45 -16.91 2.94
C ALA A 104 -11.17 -16.43 2.26
N THR A 105 -11.02 -16.72 0.97
CA THR A 105 -9.90 -16.31 0.10
C THR A 105 -9.66 -14.80 0.10
N CYS A 106 -10.73 -14.01 -0.07
CA CYS A 106 -10.66 -12.55 -0.01
C CYS A 106 -10.15 -12.03 1.36
N GLY A 107 -10.46 -12.73 2.47
CA GLY A 107 -9.98 -12.36 3.81
C GLY A 107 -8.47 -12.55 3.95
N SER A 108 -7.96 -13.73 3.58
CA SER A 108 -6.52 -14.02 3.54
C SER A 108 -5.75 -13.03 2.66
N GLU A 109 -6.37 -12.60 1.56
CA GLU A 109 -5.74 -11.64 0.67
C GLU A 109 -5.64 -10.24 1.23
N PHE A 110 -6.65 -9.78 1.97
CA PHE A 110 -6.54 -8.51 2.66
C PHE A 110 -5.43 -8.50 3.71
N VAL A 111 -5.23 -9.60 4.44
CA VAL A 111 -4.15 -9.72 5.43
C VAL A 111 -2.77 -9.67 4.76
N ALA A 112 -2.63 -10.35 3.62
CA ALA A 112 -1.42 -10.29 2.81
C ALA A 112 -1.16 -8.90 2.24
N THR A 113 -2.21 -8.27 1.70
CA THR A 113 -2.16 -6.94 1.14
C THR A 113 -1.75 -5.92 2.20
N GLN A 114 -2.31 -6.00 3.41
CA GLN A 114 -1.90 -5.17 4.54
C GLN A 114 -0.41 -5.34 4.88
N THR A 115 0.09 -6.57 4.84
CA THR A 115 1.52 -6.86 5.07
C THR A 115 2.39 -6.23 3.99
N CYS A 116 1.97 -6.33 2.72
CA CYS A 116 2.63 -5.66 1.60
C CYS A 116 2.64 -4.13 1.77
N VAL A 117 1.53 -3.52 2.17
CA VAL A 117 1.46 -2.07 2.41
C VAL A 117 2.48 -1.62 3.46
N LYS A 118 2.68 -2.40 4.53
CA LYS A 118 3.71 -2.12 5.54
C LYS A 118 5.10 -2.17 4.91
N GLN A 119 5.42 -3.23 4.17
CA GLN A 119 6.72 -3.37 3.50
C GLN A 119 6.99 -2.26 2.49
N ILE A 120 5.98 -1.83 1.72
CA ILE A 120 6.12 -0.69 0.79
C ILE A 120 6.41 0.59 1.55
N SER A 121 5.70 0.85 2.66
CA SER A 121 5.94 2.02 3.52
C SER A 121 7.37 2.02 4.07
N ASP A 122 7.83 0.86 4.55
CA ASP A 122 9.18 0.68 5.09
C ASP A 122 10.24 0.92 4.00
N LEU A 123 10.06 0.31 2.81
CA LEU A 123 10.95 0.51 1.67
C LEU A 123 11.00 1.97 1.22
N GLN A 124 9.85 2.65 1.16
CA GLN A 124 9.82 4.07 0.82
C GLN A 124 10.58 4.91 1.85
N GLN A 125 10.41 4.61 3.13
CA GLN A 125 11.09 5.32 4.20
C GLN A 125 12.61 5.04 4.18
N THR A 126 13.03 3.79 3.97
CA THR A 126 14.45 3.43 3.82
C THR A 126 15.09 4.13 2.62
N LEU A 127 14.44 4.17 1.47
CA LEU A 127 14.94 4.86 0.28
C LEU A 127 15.06 6.38 0.49
N ARG A 128 14.12 6.99 1.23
CA ARG A 128 14.22 8.41 1.63
C ARG A 128 15.43 8.65 2.52
N TYR A 129 15.71 7.76 3.48
CA TYR A 129 16.91 7.87 4.33
C TYR A 129 18.20 7.70 3.54
N LEU A 130 18.21 6.88 2.49
CA LEU A 130 19.35 6.72 1.58
C LEU A 130 19.52 7.91 0.60
N GLY A 131 18.65 8.92 0.66
CA GLY A 131 18.72 10.10 -0.21
C GLY A 131 18.21 9.84 -1.63
N VAL A 132 17.53 8.71 -1.88
CA VAL A 132 16.98 8.37 -3.19
C VAL A 132 15.60 9.04 -3.38
N PRO A 133 15.42 9.89 -4.40
CA PRO A 133 14.13 10.52 -4.65
C PRO A 133 13.12 9.52 -5.23
N ILE A 134 12.09 9.18 -4.46
CA ILE A 134 10.95 8.38 -4.92
C ILE A 134 9.96 9.32 -5.59
N LYS A 135 9.58 9.06 -6.84
CA LYS A 135 8.54 9.86 -7.52
C LYS A 135 7.20 9.14 -7.47
N GLY A 136 6.19 9.85 -6.98
CA GLY A 136 4.79 9.43 -7.10
C GLY A 136 4.40 8.22 -6.25
N GLN A 137 3.31 7.58 -6.66
CA GLN A 137 2.71 6.42 -6.00
C GLN A 137 3.41 5.11 -6.40
N SER A 138 3.45 4.14 -5.49
CA SER A 138 3.88 2.78 -5.79
C SER A 138 2.74 1.99 -6.46
N TYR A 139 3.08 1.01 -7.29
CA TYR A 139 2.07 0.14 -7.90
C TYR A 139 2.05 -1.18 -7.16
N MET A 140 0.85 -1.61 -6.80
CA MET A 140 0.61 -2.91 -6.18
C MET A 140 -0.30 -3.72 -7.11
N PHE A 141 0.07 -4.97 -7.34
CA PHE A 141 -0.68 -5.87 -8.19
C PHE A 141 -1.23 -7.04 -7.39
N GLY A 142 -2.50 -7.36 -7.61
CA GLY A 142 -3.20 -8.47 -6.96
C GLY A 142 -4.05 -9.26 -7.94
N ASP A 143 -4.20 -10.56 -7.68
CA ASP A 143 -4.93 -11.50 -8.52
C ASP A 143 -6.43 -11.59 -8.22
N ASN A 144 -6.88 -11.05 -7.09
CA ASN A 144 -8.28 -11.10 -6.73
C ASN A 144 -8.98 -9.75 -6.87
N GLU A 145 -9.94 -9.71 -7.80
CA GLU A 145 -10.81 -8.56 -8.01
C GLU A 145 -11.59 -8.16 -6.77
N CYS A 146 -11.97 -9.09 -5.89
CA CYS A 146 -12.71 -8.77 -4.67
C CYS A 146 -11.95 -7.77 -3.80
N VAL A 147 -10.63 -7.95 -3.64
CA VAL A 147 -9.80 -7.09 -2.81
C VAL A 147 -9.51 -5.77 -3.51
N VAL A 148 -9.26 -5.82 -4.83
CA VAL A 148 -9.00 -4.62 -5.65
C VAL A 148 -10.23 -3.72 -5.68
N ASN A 149 -11.41 -4.27 -5.98
CA ASN A 149 -12.66 -3.52 -6.04
C ASN A 149 -13.03 -2.93 -4.67
N SER A 150 -12.80 -3.68 -3.59
CA SER A 150 -13.15 -3.27 -2.23
C SER A 150 -12.22 -2.19 -1.67
N SER A 151 -10.97 -2.11 -2.13
CA SER A 151 -10.00 -1.09 -1.70
C SER A 151 -10.04 0.17 -2.57
N SER A 152 -10.28 0.03 -3.87
CA SER A 152 -10.35 1.14 -4.82
C SER A 152 -11.68 1.91 -4.74
N ARG A 153 -12.79 1.24 -4.43
CA ARG A 153 -14.11 1.90 -4.34
C ARG A 153 -14.38 2.43 -2.94
N PRO A 154 -14.62 3.74 -2.76
CA PRO A 154 -14.88 4.30 -1.44
C PRO A 154 -16.20 3.81 -0.82
N GLU A 155 -17.17 3.44 -1.67
CA GLU A 155 -18.49 2.94 -1.29
C GLU A 155 -18.48 1.50 -0.77
N ALA A 156 -17.41 0.75 -1.02
CA ALA A 156 -17.33 -0.65 -0.62
C ALA A 156 -17.46 -0.76 0.92
N ARG A 157 -18.42 -1.57 1.36
CA ARG A 157 -18.66 -1.87 2.76
C ARG A 157 -18.06 -3.21 3.12
N LEU A 158 -17.44 -3.28 4.28
CA LEU A 158 -16.94 -4.53 4.80
C LEU A 158 -18.05 -5.29 5.52
N HIS A 159 -18.29 -6.53 5.08
CA HIS A 159 -19.29 -7.41 5.69
C HIS A 159 -18.70 -8.31 6.78
N LYS A 160 -17.38 -8.44 6.87
CA LYS A 160 -16.68 -9.35 7.79
C LYS A 160 -15.79 -8.58 8.76
N GLY A 161 -16.18 -8.55 10.03
CA GLY A 161 -15.50 -7.74 11.06
C GLY A 161 -14.03 -8.11 11.30
N HIS A 162 -13.64 -9.39 11.18
CA HIS A 162 -12.25 -9.84 11.43
C HIS A 162 -11.23 -9.25 10.44
N VAL A 163 -11.67 -8.83 9.25
CA VAL A 163 -10.82 -8.22 8.21
C VAL A 163 -10.82 -6.68 8.29
N ALA A 164 -11.47 -6.08 9.30
CA ALA A 164 -11.68 -4.63 9.36
C ALA A 164 -10.38 -3.82 9.41
N LEU A 165 -9.39 -4.30 10.17
CA LEU A 165 -8.13 -3.60 10.32
C LEU A 165 -7.30 -3.63 9.03
N SER A 166 -7.24 -4.79 8.35
CA SER A 166 -6.53 -4.92 7.08
C SER A 166 -7.23 -4.13 5.98
N PHE A 167 -8.55 -4.18 5.91
CA PHE A 167 -9.36 -3.41 4.99
C PHE A 167 -9.12 -1.89 5.11
N ASN A 168 -9.24 -1.34 6.32
CA ASN A 168 -9.06 0.09 6.54
C ASN A 168 -7.62 0.54 6.27
N ARG A 169 -6.61 -0.27 6.64
CA ARG A 169 -5.21 0.06 6.41
C ARG A 169 -4.86 0.13 4.93
N VAL A 170 -5.39 -0.79 4.11
CA VAL A 170 -5.17 -0.76 2.65
C VAL A 170 -5.88 0.44 2.02
N ARG A 171 -7.10 0.77 2.46
CA ARG A 171 -7.82 1.94 1.96
C ARG A 171 -7.16 3.26 2.32
N GLU A 172 -6.65 3.38 3.55
CA GLU A 172 -5.86 4.53 3.99
C GLU A 172 -4.66 4.74 3.07
N ALA A 173 -3.94 3.67 2.75
CA ALA A 173 -2.78 3.71 1.87
C ALA A 173 -3.11 4.18 0.44
N VAL A 174 -4.24 3.73 -0.10
CA VAL A 174 -4.74 4.17 -1.42
C VAL A 174 -5.21 5.63 -1.36
N ALA A 175 -5.95 6.02 -0.31
CA ALA A 175 -6.44 7.39 -0.14
C ALA A 175 -5.32 8.41 0.03
N CYS A 176 -4.21 8.02 0.68
CA CYS A 176 -2.99 8.82 0.79
C CYS A 176 -2.18 8.89 -0.52
N ASN A 177 -2.65 8.28 -1.62
CA ASN A 177 -1.90 8.12 -2.87
C ASN A 177 -0.50 7.52 -2.67
N MET A 178 -0.32 6.70 -1.62
CA MET A 178 0.94 5.99 -1.40
C MET A 178 1.09 4.85 -2.38
N LEU A 179 -0.03 4.20 -2.73
CA LEU A 179 -0.08 3.09 -3.66
C LEU A 179 -1.34 3.09 -4.52
N SER A 180 -1.20 2.62 -5.75
CA SER A 180 -2.29 2.30 -6.67
C SER A 180 -2.42 0.79 -6.79
N PHE A 181 -3.60 0.26 -6.51
CA PHE A 181 -3.85 -1.18 -6.52
C PHE A 181 -4.57 -1.60 -7.80
N ILE A 182 -3.94 -2.50 -8.56
CA ILE A 182 -4.37 -2.91 -9.90
C ILE A 182 -4.55 -4.43 -9.91
N HIS A 183 -5.62 -4.88 -10.57
CA HIS A 183 -5.87 -6.29 -10.78
C HIS A 183 -5.04 -6.82 -11.96
N ILE A 184 -4.44 -8.00 -11.80
CA ILE A 184 -3.73 -8.75 -12.85
C ILE A 184 -4.22 -10.21 -12.81
N ASP A 185 -4.31 -10.86 -13.96
CA ASP A 185 -4.58 -12.30 -14.02
C ASP A 185 -3.53 -13.13 -13.27
N GLY A 186 -3.97 -14.07 -12.44
CA GLY A 186 -3.07 -14.89 -11.62
C GLY A 186 -2.01 -15.67 -12.41
N VAL A 187 -2.24 -15.96 -13.71
CA VAL A 187 -1.26 -16.62 -14.59
C VAL A 187 -0.04 -15.74 -14.87
N LEU A 188 -0.23 -14.41 -14.88
CA LEU A 188 0.82 -13.43 -15.17
C LEU A 188 1.51 -12.92 -13.90
N ASN A 189 1.06 -13.35 -12.71
CA ASN A 189 1.58 -12.85 -11.45
C ASN A 189 2.88 -13.59 -11.06
N PRO A 190 4.06 -12.93 -11.03
CA PRO A 190 5.31 -13.57 -10.65
C PRO A 190 5.35 -13.97 -9.16
N ALA A 191 4.50 -13.40 -8.31
CA ALA A 191 4.41 -13.78 -6.89
C ALA A 191 3.86 -15.20 -6.68
N ASP A 192 3.25 -15.82 -7.71
CA ASP A 192 2.88 -17.24 -7.71
C ASP A 192 4.10 -18.15 -7.45
N ILE A 193 5.30 -17.77 -7.89
CA ILE A 193 6.52 -18.58 -7.74
C ILE A 193 6.87 -18.81 -6.26
N LEU A 194 6.62 -17.80 -5.42
CA LEU A 194 6.98 -17.85 -3.99
C LEU A 194 6.01 -18.70 -3.16
N SER A 195 4.75 -18.72 -3.57
CA SER A 195 3.66 -19.33 -2.78
C SER A 195 3.23 -20.70 -3.31
N LYS A 196 3.28 -20.92 -4.63
CA LYS A 196 2.86 -22.15 -5.29
C LYS A 196 4.06 -22.94 -5.79
N HIS A 197 4.04 -24.25 -5.55
CA HIS A 197 4.85 -25.16 -6.35
C HIS A 197 4.18 -25.26 -7.72
N ARG A 198 4.85 -24.79 -8.77
CA ARG A 198 4.37 -24.87 -10.16
C ARG A 198 5.35 -25.74 -10.94
N GLY A 199 4.88 -26.41 -11.98
CA GLY A 199 5.76 -27.17 -12.86
C GLY A 199 6.76 -26.25 -13.57
N HIS A 200 7.94 -26.76 -13.91
CA HIS A 200 9.00 -25.97 -14.56
C HIS A 200 8.49 -25.19 -15.79
N GLN A 201 7.65 -25.81 -16.62
CA GLN A 201 7.06 -25.19 -17.81
C GLN A 201 6.22 -23.93 -17.51
N GLN A 202 5.54 -23.89 -16.36
CA GLN A 202 4.72 -22.75 -15.95
C GLN A 202 5.55 -21.66 -15.25
N ILE A 203 6.60 -22.06 -14.53
CA ILE A 203 7.49 -21.14 -13.82
C ILE A 203 8.45 -20.43 -14.79
N TRP A 204 8.98 -21.16 -15.77
CA TRP A 204 10.00 -20.65 -16.70
C TRP A 204 9.65 -19.30 -17.36
N PRO A 205 8.43 -19.07 -17.89
CA PRO A 205 8.08 -17.76 -18.45
C PRO A 205 8.08 -16.64 -17.39
N LEU A 206 7.61 -16.91 -16.17
CA LEU A 206 7.59 -15.93 -15.08
C LEU A 206 9.01 -15.63 -14.56
N LEU A 207 9.86 -16.65 -14.45
CA LEU A 207 11.28 -16.48 -14.10
C LEU A 207 12.04 -15.71 -15.18
N ARG A 208 11.72 -15.94 -16.46
CA ARG A 208 12.34 -15.20 -17.56
C ARG A 208 12.07 -13.70 -17.41
N THR A 209 10.84 -13.31 -17.05
CA THR A 209 10.49 -11.90 -16.78
C THR A 209 11.26 -11.33 -15.58
N LEU A 210 11.57 -12.17 -14.57
CA LEU A 210 12.35 -11.77 -13.40
C LEU A 210 13.86 -11.64 -13.71
N MET A 211 14.38 -12.45 -14.64
CA MET A 211 15.82 -12.53 -14.95
C MET A 211 16.28 -11.69 -16.15
N LEU A 212 15.41 -11.39 -17.12
CA LEU A 212 15.77 -10.71 -18.38
C LEU A 212 15.30 -9.26 -18.44
N VAL A 213 15.61 -8.48 -17.42
CA VAL A 213 15.64 -7.02 -17.57
C VAL A 213 17.08 -6.63 -17.86
N TRP A 214 17.40 -6.49 -19.15
CA TRP A 214 18.61 -5.83 -19.68
C TRP A 214 18.17 -4.82 -20.74
#